data_AF-A0A8D1D971-F1
#
_entry.id   AF-A0A8D1D971-F1
#
_cell.length_a   1.000
_cell.length_b   1.000
_cell.length_c   1.000
_cell.angle_alpha   90.00
_cell.angle_beta   90.00
_cell.angle_gamma   90.00
#
_symmetry.space_group_name_H-M   'P 1'
#
loop_
_entity.id
_entity.type
_entity.pdbx_description
1 polymer ?
#
loop_
_entity_poly.entity_id
_entity_poly.type
_entity_poly.pdbx_seq_one_letter_code
_entity_poly.pdbx_strand_id
1 'polypeptide(L)'
;MCQEHLHIRTKGLGRVVQAEEYLSQAQWTVLKSTECSYATQSLLHRNLGLVCMAKGNCEEARDHLANDIYFASCAFGTEHIRTSGGYFHLANIFHGLQKLDLADTLYTKVSEIWSKYLNDRCEALSQARIQQLDLLGKRFETDTGLDEAQEAEAIQILTSILTIREATSDRAPQKTIFVLKILAMLYYLMMDSSKAQEYALRAFDLAKEQKLSVREQNSIQDVLNLISAEEAHPITQPPGSSRWGLVKGS
;
A
#
# COMPACT_ATOMS: atom_id res chain seq x y z
N MET A 1 -23.13 27.51 -5.37
CA MET A 1 -22.16 26.39 -5.46
C MET A 1 -20.71 26.82 -5.72
N CYS A 2 -20.27 28.06 -5.40
CA CYS A 2 -18.88 28.50 -5.63
C CYS A 2 -18.06 28.82 -4.37
N GLN A 3 -18.59 28.60 -3.15
CA GLN A 3 -17.84 28.89 -1.91
C GLN A 3 -17.18 27.66 -1.27
N GLU A 4 -17.64 26.44 -1.56
CA GLU A 4 -17.08 25.22 -0.93
C GLU A 4 -15.75 24.79 -1.57
N HIS A 5 -15.60 24.92 -2.89
CA HIS A 5 -14.32 24.59 -3.56
C HIS A 5 -13.18 25.57 -3.24
N LEU A 6 -13.49 26.84 -2.96
CA LEU A 6 -12.48 27.82 -2.57
C LEU A 6 -12.00 27.57 -1.13
N HIS A 7 -12.92 27.17 -0.23
CA HIS A 7 -12.61 26.87 1.18
C HIS A 7 -11.76 25.60 1.34
N ILE A 8 -11.97 24.58 0.51
CA ILE A 8 -11.15 23.34 0.54
C ILE A 8 -9.74 23.63 0.00
N ARG A 9 -9.63 24.43 -1.06
CA ARG A 9 -8.34 24.84 -1.62
C ARG A 9 -7.55 25.73 -0.65
N THR A 10 -8.18 26.72 0.00
CA THR A 10 -7.50 27.56 1.01
C THR A 10 -7.16 26.80 2.29
N LYS A 11 -8.00 25.87 2.76
CA LYS A 11 -7.67 24.98 3.89
C LYS A 11 -6.52 24.02 3.57
N GLY A 12 -6.45 23.51 2.33
CA GLY A 12 -5.34 22.67 1.87
C GLY A 12 -4.02 23.46 1.86
N LEU A 13 -4.03 24.68 1.31
CA LEU A 13 -2.87 25.58 1.29
C LEU A 13 -2.39 25.98 2.70
N GLY A 14 -3.31 26.27 3.63
CA GLY A 14 -2.93 26.59 5.02
C GLY A 14 -2.21 25.44 5.74
N ARG A 15 -2.62 24.18 5.47
CA ARG A 15 -1.95 22.98 6.02
C ARG A 15 -0.59 22.73 5.37
N VAL A 16 -0.44 23.05 4.09
CA VAL A 16 0.83 22.93 3.36
C VAL A 16 1.89 23.90 3.90
N VAL A 17 1.50 25.14 4.24
CA VAL A 17 2.42 26.13 4.85
C VAL A 17 2.89 25.68 6.23
N GLN A 18 1.99 25.17 7.07
CA GLN A 18 2.37 24.63 8.38
C GLN A 18 3.28 23.40 8.27
N ALA A 19 2.98 22.49 7.34
CA ALA A 19 3.82 21.32 7.09
C ALA A 19 5.24 21.71 6.67
N GLU A 20 5.39 22.74 5.85
CA GLU A 20 6.68 23.26 5.42
C GLU A 20 7.50 23.86 6.57
N GLU A 21 6.87 24.61 7.48
CA GLU A 21 7.57 25.16 8.66
C GLU A 21 8.11 24.04 9.55
N TYR A 22 7.29 23.02 9.83
CA TYR A 22 7.72 21.85 10.60
C TYR A 22 8.82 21.05 9.89
N LEU A 23 8.72 20.87 8.58
CA LEU A 23 9.72 20.14 7.80
C LEU A 23 11.03 20.92 7.65
N SER A 24 10.98 22.24 7.57
CA SER A 24 12.17 23.10 7.57
C SER A 24 12.93 22.97 8.91
N GLN A 25 12.21 22.92 10.02
CA GLN A 25 12.79 22.66 11.36
C GLN A 25 13.36 21.23 11.47
N ALA A 26 12.65 20.24 10.95
CA ALA A 26 13.12 18.86 10.91
C ALA A 26 14.39 18.73 10.05
N GLN A 27 14.43 19.36 8.88
CA GLN A 27 15.58 19.39 8.00
C GLN A 27 16.79 20.04 8.66
N TRP A 28 16.60 21.17 9.35
CA TRP A 28 17.67 21.81 10.11
C TRP A 28 18.23 20.90 11.20
N THR A 29 17.36 20.17 11.90
CA THR A 29 17.76 19.20 12.94
C THR A 29 18.54 18.02 12.35
N VAL A 30 18.08 17.47 11.22
CA VAL A 30 18.77 16.39 10.50
C VAL A 30 20.14 16.85 9.98
N LEU A 31 20.26 18.08 9.47
CA LEU A 31 21.52 18.65 9.00
C LEU A 31 22.53 18.92 10.13
N LYS A 32 22.05 19.22 11.34
CA LYS A 32 22.89 19.47 12.52
C LYS A 32 23.25 18.20 13.28
N SER A 33 22.49 17.13 13.08
CA SER A 33 22.76 15.81 13.62
C SER A 33 23.75 15.07 12.72
N THR A 34 24.93 14.75 13.25
CA THR A 34 25.90 13.90 12.53
C THR A 34 25.52 12.41 12.51
N GLU A 35 24.44 12.01 13.22
CA GLU A 35 24.02 10.61 13.38
C GLU A 35 22.53 10.40 13.09
N CYS A 36 22.00 11.02 12.04
CA CYS A 36 20.62 10.74 11.63
C CYS A 36 20.56 9.42 10.84
N SER A 37 19.64 8.52 11.23
CA SER A 37 19.48 7.24 10.51
C SER A 37 18.98 7.46 9.08
N TYR A 38 19.38 6.58 8.16
CA TYR A 38 18.87 6.60 6.78
C TYR A 38 17.34 6.49 6.72
N ALA A 39 16.71 5.75 7.64
CA ALA A 39 15.25 5.69 7.74
C ALA A 39 14.61 7.06 8.02
N THR A 40 15.21 7.82 8.95
CA THR A 40 14.74 9.18 9.28
C THR A 40 14.96 10.15 8.11
N GLN A 41 16.11 10.06 7.44
CA GLN A 41 16.41 10.89 6.27
C GLN A 41 15.45 10.61 5.11
N SER A 42 15.15 9.34 4.85
CA SER A 42 14.14 8.94 3.86
C SER A 42 12.77 9.57 4.15
N LEU A 43 12.28 9.44 5.39
CA LEU A 43 10.97 9.98 5.76
C LEU A 43 10.92 11.52 5.63
N LEU A 44 11.98 12.22 6.03
CA LEU A 44 12.08 13.67 5.84
C LEU A 44 11.96 14.04 4.35
N HIS A 45 12.75 13.39 3.51
CA HIS A 45 12.75 13.64 2.07
C HIS A 45 11.43 13.28 1.41
N ARG A 46 10.77 12.20 1.84
CA ARG A 46 9.42 11.88 1.39
C ARG A 46 8.44 13.02 1.66
N ASN A 47 8.42 13.49 2.90
CA ASN A 47 7.49 14.54 3.32
C ASN A 47 7.76 15.87 2.61
N LEU A 48 9.04 16.25 2.43
CA LEU A 48 9.43 17.41 1.64
C LEU A 48 8.97 17.28 0.18
N GLY A 49 9.18 16.11 -0.43
CA GLY A 49 8.72 15.80 -1.79
C GLY A 49 7.21 15.94 -1.93
N LEU A 50 6.43 15.42 -0.98
CA LEU A 50 4.97 15.52 -0.97
C LEU A 50 4.47 16.96 -0.81
N VAL A 51 5.12 17.77 0.03
CA VAL A 51 4.80 19.20 0.15
C VAL A 51 5.10 19.94 -1.16
N CYS A 52 6.23 19.64 -1.81
CA CYS A 52 6.56 20.21 -3.12
C CYS A 52 5.53 19.83 -4.19
N MET A 53 5.08 18.57 -4.22
CA MET A 53 4.00 18.11 -5.10
C MET A 53 2.70 18.88 -4.84
N ALA A 54 2.31 19.08 -3.57
CA ALA A 54 1.10 19.81 -3.21
C ALA A 54 1.14 21.29 -3.64
N LYS A 55 2.34 21.87 -3.73
CA LYS A 55 2.59 23.22 -4.26
C LYS A 55 2.66 23.29 -5.79
N GLY A 56 2.74 22.16 -6.47
CA GLY A 56 2.96 22.08 -7.91
C GLY A 56 4.43 22.23 -8.33
N ASN A 57 5.40 22.19 -7.40
CA ASN A 57 6.82 22.21 -7.73
C ASN A 57 7.32 20.80 -8.04
N CYS A 58 7.08 20.33 -9.27
CA CYS A 58 7.43 18.97 -9.69
C CYS A 58 8.95 18.72 -9.77
N GLU A 59 9.79 19.73 -9.97
CA GLU A 59 11.25 19.54 -10.07
C GLU A 59 11.85 19.25 -8.69
N GLU A 60 11.61 20.13 -7.71
CA GLU A 60 12.08 19.95 -6.33
C GLU A 60 11.49 18.69 -5.68
N ALA A 61 10.23 18.39 -5.99
CA ALA A 61 9.60 17.15 -5.54
C ALA A 61 10.36 15.90 -6.05
N ARG A 62 10.84 15.90 -7.29
CA ARG A 62 11.60 14.78 -7.84
C ARG A 62 12.94 14.60 -7.13
N ASP A 63 13.64 15.68 -6.84
CA ASP A 63 14.92 15.62 -6.15
C ASP A 63 14.76 15.08 -4.72
N HIS A 64 13.73 15.53 -4.02
CA HIS A 64 13.41 15.01 -2.70
C HIS A 64 12.98 13.55 -2.73
N LEU A 65 12.11 13.13 -3.66
CA LEU A 65 11.71 11.73 -3.77
C LEU A 65 12.86 10.81 -4.22
N ALA A 66 13.79 11.30 -5.04
CA ALA A 66 15.00 10.55 -5.38
C ALA A 66 15.88 10.30 -4.14
N ASN A 67 16.04 11.31 -3.28
CA ASN A 67 16.74 11.16 -2.01
C ASN A 67 16.00 10.22 -1.05
N ASP A 68 14.66 10.28 -0.98
CA ASP A 68 13.85 9.32 -0.22
C ASP A 68 14.15 7.88 -0.66
N ILE A 69 14.07 7.60 -1.96
CA ILE A 69 14.38 6.28 -2.53
C ILE A 69 15.80 5.85 -2.17
N TYR A 70 16.78 6.75 -2.30
CA TYR A 70 18.18 6.46 -1.98
C TYR A 70 18.35 6.04 -0.50
N PHE A 71 17.88 6.87 0.43
CA PHE A 71 18.03 6.58 1.86
C PHE A 71 17.19 5.39 2.31
N ALA A 72 15.98 5.21 1.77
CA ALA A 72 15.15 4.04 2.04
C ALA A 72 15.84 2.76 1.55
N SER A 73 16.49 2.82 0.38
CA SER A 73 17.27 1.70 -0.15
C SER A 73 18.48 1.38 0.73
N CYS A 74 19.18 2.39 1.26
CA CYS A 74 20.26 2.17 2.22
C CYS A 74 19.78 1.59 3.55
N ALA A 75 18.58 1.95 4.01
CA ALA A 75 18.04 1.51 5.30
C ALA A 75 17.40 0.11 5.23
N PHE A 76 16.68 -0.19 4.15
CA PHE A 76 15.80 -1.36 4.08
C PHE A 76 16.03 -2.25 2.84
N GLY A 77 16.77 -1.74 1.85
CA GLY A 77 16.94 -2.38 0.54
C GLY A 77 16.00 -1.83 -0.53
N THR A 78 16.36 -2.06 -1.79
CA THR A 78 15.66 -1.52 -2.97
C THR A 78 14.29 -2.17 -3.22
N GLU A 79 14.11 -3.40 -2.73
CA GLU A 79 12.90 -4.23 -2.91
C GLU A 79 12.00 -4.25 -1.67
N HIS A 80 12.11 -3.24 -0.79
CA HIS A 80 11.37 -3.18 0.46
C HIS A 80 10.12 -2.30 0.33
N ILE A 81 9.03 -2.64 1.04
CA ILE A 81 7.76 -1.90 1.02
C ILE A 81 7.91 -0.42 1.42
N ARG A 82 8.87 -0.10 2.31
CA ARG A 82 9.17 1.30 2.68
C ARG A 82 9.80 2.08 1.52
N THR A 83 10.66 1.44 0.73
CA THR A 83 11.27 2.03 -0.47
C THR A 83 10.22 2.20 -1.59
N SER A 84 9.22 1.30 -1.65
CA SER A 84 8.21 1.33 -2.70
C SER A 84 7.33 2.58 -2.69
N GLY A 85 7.04 3.18 -1.53
CA GLY A 85 6.28 4.42 -1.49
C GLY A 85 6.97 5.60 -2.17
N GLY A 86 8.32 5.65 -2.16
CA GLY A 86 9.09 6.65 -2.90
C GLY A 86 8.96 6.45 -4.42
N TYR A 87 9.03 5.20 -4.89
CA TYR A 87 8.76 4.88 -6.30
C TYR A 87 7.34 5.26 -6.71
N PHE A 88 6.34 5.03 -5.85
CA PHE A 88 4.95 5.38 -6.11
C PHE A 88 4.76 6.90 -6.28
N HIS A 89 5.30 7.71 -5.38
CA HIS A 89 5.19 9.16 -5.50
C HIS A 89 5.93 9.69 -6.74
N LEU A 90 7.10 9.14 -7.05
CA LEU A 90 7.83 9.49 -8.26
C LEU A 90 7.05 9.11 -9.54
N ALA A 91 6.36 7.96 -9.53
CA ALA A 91 5.47 7.54 -10.60
C ALA A 91 4.33 8.54 -10.80
N ASN A 92 3.70 9.01 -9.71
CA ASN A 92 2.63 10.01 -9.78
C ASN A 92 3.11 11.33 -10.41
N ILE A 93 4.35 11.75 -10.15
CA ILE A 93 4.93 12.92 -10.82
C ILE A 93 5.07 12.66 -12.32
N PHE A 94 5.63 11.52 -12.72
CA PHE A 94 5.77 11.21 -14.15
C PHE A 94 4.43 11.07 -14.86
N HIS A 95 3.42 10.52 -14.18
CA HIS A 95 2.06 10.45 -14.67
C HIS A 95 1.48 11.86 -14.90
N GLY A 96 1.64 12.77 -13.93
CA GLY A 96 1.23 14.18 -14.06
C GLY A 96 1.94 14.92 -15.20
N LEU A 97 3.20 14.56 -15.49
CA LEU A 97 3.99 15.09 -16.61
C LEU A 97 3.73 14.39 -17.95
N GLN A 98 2.71 13.52 -18.05
CA GLN A 98 2.38 12.74 -19.26
C GLN A 98 3.51 11.82 -19.75
N LYS A 99 4.47 11.47 -18.87
CA LYS A 99 5.53 10.49 -19.14
C LYS A 99 5.05 9.10 -18.73
N LEU A 100 4.01 8.62 -19.42
CA LEU A 100 3.24 7.43 -19.03
C LEU A 100 4.07 6.14 -18.98
N ASP A 101 5.05 5.97 -19.86
CA ASP A 101 5.90 4.76 -19.88
C ASP A 101 6.79 4.66 -18.63
N LEU A 102 7.33 5.79 -18.16
CA LEU A 102 8.12 5.85 -16.94
C LEU A 102 7.25 5.63 -15.70
N ALA A 103 6.06 6.25 -15.68
CA ALA A 103 5.10 6.06 -14.61
C ALA A 103 4.67 4.59 -14.50
N ASP A 104 4.33 3.95 -15.62
CA ASP A 104 3.92 2.55 -15.63
C ASP A 104 5.05 1.58 -15.23
N THR A 105 6.30 1.89 -15.60
CA THR A 105 7.48 1.13 -15.14
C THR A 105 7.59 1.17 -13.62
N LEU A 106 7.47 2.36 -13.02
CA LEU A 106 7.54 2.53 -11.56
C LEU A 106 6.32 1.93 -10.85
N TYR A 107 5.10 2.08 -11.37
CA TYR A 107 3.92 1.42 -10.79
C TYR A 107 4.05 -0.10 -10.83
N THR A 108 4.56 -0.66 -11.93
CA THR A 108 4.85 -2.09 -12.02
C THR A 108 5.85 -2.50 -10.94
N LYS A 109 6.92 -1.72 -10.76
CA LYS A 109 7.91 -1.99 -9.72
C LYS A 109 7.31 -1.99 -8.30
N VAL A 110 6.44 -1.02 -8.02
CA VAL A 110 5.71 -0.96 -6.73
C VAL A 110 4.84 -2.19 -6.55
N SER A 111 4.08 -2.59 -7.57
CA SER A 111 3.25 -3.80 -7.53
C SER A 111 4.08 -5.07 -7.30
N GLU A 112 5.25 -5.21 -7.94
CA GLU A 112 6.15 -6.35 -7.74
C GLU A 112 6.66 -6.44 -6.30
N ILE A 113 7.07 -5.32 -5.70
CA ILE A 113 7.53 -5.28 -4.30
C ILE A 113 6.42 -5.71 -3.35
N TRP A 114 5.20 -5.17 -3.52
CA TRP A 114 4.05 -5.55 -2.70
C TRP A 114 3.63 -7.01 -2.91
N SER A 115 3.64 -7.49 -4.16
CA SER A 115 3.35 -8.89 -4.45
C SER A 115 4.32 -9.83 -3.76
N LYS A 116 5.63 -9.54 -3.81
CA LYS A 116 6.65 -10.36 -3.15
C LYS A 116 6.41 -10.37 -1.63
N TYR A 117 6.27 -9.20 -1.01
CA TYR A 117 6.02 -9.09 0.42
C TYR A 117 4.80 -9.91 0.86
N LEU A 118 3.65 -9.73 0.20
CA LEU A 118 2.42 -10.42 0.58
C LEU A 118 2.48 -11.92 0.30
N ASN A 119 3.15 -12.36 -0.77
CA ASN A 119 3.36 -13.79 -1.03
C ASN A 119 4.18 -14.44 0.07
N ASP A 120 5.31 -13.84 0.45
CA ASP A 120 6.17 -14.34 1.53
C ASP A 120 5.38 -14.43 2.84
N ARG A 121 4.47 -13.48 3.10
CA ARG A 121 3.57 -13.50 4.26
C ARG A 121 2.51 -14.59 4.21
N CYS A 122 1.84 -14.77 3.07
CA CYS A 122 0.89 -15.85 2.87
C CYS A 122 1.57 -17.22 2.99
N GLU A 123 2.78 -17.39 2.44
CA GLU A 123 3.57 -18.61 2.56
C GLU A 123 3.94 -18.89 4.02
N ALA A 124 4.48 -17.90 4.73
CA ALA A 124 4.81 -18.02 6.15
C ALA A 124 3.59 -18.42 6.99
N LEU A 125 2.43 -17.79 6.73
CA LEU A 125 1.16 -18.14 7.38
C LEU A 125 0.73 -19.58 7.08
N SER A 126 0.86 -20.01 5.83
CA SER A 126 0.51 -21.39 5.42
C SER A 126 1.40 -22.43 6.09
N GLN A 127 2.71 -22.18 6.19
CA GLN A 127 3.66 -23.08 6.84
C GLN A 127 3.42 -23.16 8.34
N ALA A 128 3.16 -22.03 8.99
CA ALA A 128 2.80 -22.00 10.41
C ALA A 128 1.54 -22.82 10.71
N ARG A 129 0.54 -22.79 9.82
CA ARG A 129 -0.68 -23.60 9.96
C ARG A 129 -0.42 -25.09 9.86
N ILE A 130 0.38 -25.52 8.88
CA ILE A 130 0.72 -26.94 8.70
C ILE A 130 1.45 -27.48 9.93
N GLN A 131 2.47 -26.76 10.41
CA GLN A 131 3.27 -27.18 11.57
C GLN A 131 2.46 -27.25 12.87
N GLN A 132 1.39 -26.47 13.03
CA GLN A 132 0.59 -26.44 14.26
C GLN A 132 -0.65 -27.33 14.23
N LEU A 133 -1.14 -27.74 13.04
CA LEU A 133 -2.09 -28.85 12.93
C LEU A 133 -1.52 -30.12 13.59
N ASP A 134 -0.20 -30.30 13.51
CA ASP A 134 0.52 -31.41 14.15
C ASP A 134 0.66 -31.26 15.68
N LEU A 135 0.46 -30.06 16.26
CA LEU A 135 1.06 -29.76 17.56
C LEU A 135 0.20 -29.15 18.67
N LEU A 136 -1.10 -28.79 18.49
CA LEU A 136 -2.11 -28.57 19.57
C LEU A 136 -3.36 -27.77 19.15
N GLY A 137 -3.67 -27.58 17.87
CA GLY A 137 -4.99 -27.06 17.44
C GLY A 137 -5.33 -25.64 17.91
N LYS A 138 -4.35 -24.79 18.25
CA LYS A 138 -4.56 -23.38 18.56
C LYS A 138 -4.52 -22.54 17.28
N ARG A 139 -5.53 -21.69 17.07
CA ARG A 139 -5.77 -20.95 15.83
C ARG A 139 -4.98 -19.65 15.79
N PHE A 140 -4.21 -19.43 14.71
CA PHE A 140 -3.44 -18.20 14.48
C PHE A 140 -4.30 -17.14 13.81
N GLU A 141 -4.25 -15.90 14.29
CA GLU A 141 -4.86 -14.72 13.65
C GLU A 141 -4.02 -14.33 12.44
N THR A 142 -4.63 -14.07 11.28
CA THR A 142 -3.84 -13.57 10.14
C THR A 142 -3.29 -12.20 10.50
N ASP A 143 -2.02 -12.00 10.19
CA ASP A 143 -1.31 -10.76 10.47
C ASP A 143 -0.60 -10.33 9.19
N THR A 144 -0.81 -9.08 8.81
CA THR A 144 -0.07 -8.40 7.73
C THR A 144 1.36 -8.08 8.17
N GLY A 145 1.63 -8.04 9.49
CA GLY A 145 2.84 -7.55 10.18
C GLY A 145 3.23 -6.14 9.78
N LEU A 146 2.21 -5.36 9.41
CA LEU A 146 2.25 -3.94 9.20
C LEU A 146 1.55 -3.28 10.39
N ASP A 147 1.94 -2.05 10.70
CA ASP A 147 1.12 -1.20 11.57
C ASP A 147 -0.06 -0.60 10.79
N GLU A 148 -1.06 -0.07 11.49
CA GLU A 148 -2.27 0.52 10.88
C GLU A 148 -1.95 1.61 9.85
N ALA A 149 -0.88 2.38 10.06
CA ALA A 149 -0.48 3.44 9.12
C ALA A 149 0.11 2.84 7.83
N GLN A 150 0.92 1.80 7.95
CA GLN A 150 1.48 1.06 6.81
C GLN A 150 0.39 0.31 6.03
N GLU A 151 -0.62 -0.24 6.70
CA GLU A 151 -1.79 -0.85 6.04
C GLU A 151 -2.60 0.19 5.26
N ALA A 152 -2.86 1.35 5.86
CA ALA A 152 -3.56 2.44 5.19
C ALA A 152 -2.77 2.96 3.98
N GLU A 153 -1.45 3.12 4.10
CA GLU A 153 -0.57 3.49 2.99
C GLU A 153 -0.61 2.44 1.88
N ALA A 154 -0.53 1.14 2.22
CA ALA A 154 -0.60 0.05 1.26
C ALA A 154 -1.90 0.07 0.46
N ILE A 155 -3.04 0.20 1.15
CA ILE A 155 -4.37 0.29 0.53
C ILE A 155 -4.40 1.50 -0.40
N GLN A 156 -3.96 2.68 0.05
CA GLN A 156 -3.97 3.89 -0.76
C GLN A 156 -3.12 3.75 -2.02
N ILE A 157 -1.89 3.22 -1.89
CA ILE A 157 -0.97 3.01 -3.02
C ILE A 157 -1.59 2.05 -4.03
N LEU A 158 -2.01 0.86 -3.60
CA LEU A 158 -2.48 -0.20 -4.49
C LEU A 158 -3.81 0.16 -5.17
N THR A 159 -4.74 0.79 -4.46
CA THR A 159 -6.00 1.27 -5.05
C THR A 159 -5.79 2.43 -6.02
N SER A 160 -4.83 3.32 -5.75
CA SER A 160 -4.45 4.40 -6.68
C SER A 160 -3.86 3.82 -7.97
N ILE A 161 -2.94 2.86 -7.86
CA ILE A 161 -2.38 2.16 -9.02
C ILE A 161 -3.47 1.46 -9.82
N LEU A 162 -4.40 0.76 -9.14
CA LEU A 162 -5.53 0.11 -9.78
C LEU A 162 -6.37 1.12 -10.59
N THR A 163 -6.75 2.23 -9.96
CA THR A 163 -7.57 3.28 -10.59
C THR A 163 -6.89 3.86 -11.85
N ILE A 164 -5.58 4.12 -11.78
CA ILE A 164 -4.80 4.64 -12.91
C ILE A 164 -4.74 3.60 -14.05
N ARG A 165 -4.58 2.32 -13.72
CA ARG A 165 -4.53 1.24 -14.71
C ARG A 165 -5.89 0.99 -15.34
N GLU A 166 -6.97 1.06 -14.59
CA GLU A 166 -8.33 0.97 -15.10
C GLU A 166 -8.67 2.14 -16.02
N ALA A 167 -8.20 3.35 -15.70
CA ALA A 167 -8.36 4.53 -16.57
C ALA A 167 -7.55 4.43 -17.88
N THR A 168 -6.53 3.57 -17.93
CA THR A 168 -5.62 3.38 -19.08
C THR A 168 -5.74 1.97 -19.70
N SER A 169 -6.82 1.24 -19.35
CA SER A 169 -6.98 -0.22 -19.46
C SER A 169 -6.85 -0.82 -20.87
N ASP A 170 -6.94 -0.02 -21.93
CA ASP A 170 -6.78 -0.49 -23.30
C ASP A 170 -5.39 -1.10 -23.60
N ARG A 171 -4.40 -0.96 -22.70
CA ARG A 171 -3.00 -1.33 -23.00
C ARG A 171 -2.44 -2.58 -22.30
N ALA A 172 -3.01 -3.07 -21.19
CA ALA A 172 -2.44 -4.25 -20.48
C ALA A 172 -3.36 -4.84 -19.38
N PRO A 173 -4.33 -5.71 -19.70
CA PRO A 173 -5.23 -6.31 -18.70
C PRO A 173 -4.49 -7.15 -17.64
N GLN A 174 -3.36 -7.77 -18.00
CA GLN A 174 -2.55 -8.58 -17.07
C GLN A 174 -2.05 -7.76 -15.88
N LYS A 175 -1.66 -6.51 -16.16
CA LYS A 175 -1.13 -5.56 -15.16
C LYS A 175 -2.21 -5.11 -14.17
N THR A 176 -3.46 -5.00 -14.63
CA THR A 176 -4.62 -4.68 -13.78
C THR A 176 -4.98 -5.88 -12.89
N ILE A 177 -5.06 -7.07 -13.48
CA ILE A 177 -5.33 -8.33 -12.76
C ILE A 177 -4.26 -8.58 -11.69
N PHE A 178 -3.00 -8.31 -12.00
CA PHE A 178 -1.91 -8.44 -11.04
C PHE A 178 -2.14 -7.57 -9.79
N VAL A 179 -2.54 -6.31 -9.96
CA VAL A 179 -2.85 -5.41 -8.83
C VAL A 179 -4.08 -5.87 -8.05
N LEU A 180 -5.12 -6.34 -8.74
CA LEU A 180 -6.32 -6.90 -8.08
C LEU A 180 -5.97 -8.10 -7.18
N LYS A 181 -5.08 -8.99 -7.65
CA LYS A 181 -4.59 -10.12 -6.83
C LYS A 181 -3.84 -9.66 -5.58
N ILE A 182 -2.98 -8.65 -5.72
CA ILE A 182 -2.23 -8.09 -4.59
C ILE A 182 -3.20 -7.49 -3.55
N LEU A 183 -4.23 -6.76 -4.00
CA LEU A 183 -5.27 -6.21 -3.11
C LEU A 183 -6.06 -7.31 -2.41
N ALA A 184 -6.43 -8.38 -3.12
CA ALA A 184 -7.11 -9.52 -2.53
C ALA A 184 -6.29 -10.17 -1.42
N MET A 185 -4.98 -10.37 -1.65
CA MET A 185 -4.06 -10.91 -0.66
C MET A 185 -3.88 -10.00 0.56
N LEU A 186 -3.79 -8.68 0.34
CA LEU A 186 -3.69 -7.70 1.43
C LEU A 186 -4.92 -7.77 2.33
N TYR A 187 -6.12 -7.71 1.75
CA TYR A 187 -7.37 -7.78 2.52
C TYR A 187 -7.57 -9.14 3.21
N TYR A 188 -7.12 -10.23 2.58
CA TYR A 188 -7.09 -11.55 3.22
C TYR A 188 -6.24 -11.52 4.50
N LEU A 189 -5.02 -10.99 4.45
CA LEU A 189 -4.14 -10.90 5.61
C LEU A 189 -4.68 -9.94 6.70
N MET A 190 -5.47 -8.94 6.31
CA MET A 190 -6.16 -8.01 7.22
C MET A 190 -7.45 -8.57 7.85
N MET A 191 -7.84 -9.81 7.54
CA MET A 191 -9.12 -10.42 7.94
C MET A 191 -10.39 -9.74 7.39
N ASP A 192 -10.29 -9.01 6.28
CA ASP A 192 -11.44 -8.48 5.56
C ASP A 192 -11.81 -9.42 4.40
N SER A 193 -12.46 -10.54 4.73
CA SER A 193 -12.81 -11.57 3.74
C SER A 193 -13.74 -11.03 2.65
N SER A 194 -14.62 -10.09 3.00
CA SER A 194 -15.55 -9.48 2.05
C SER A 194 -14.81 -8.73 0.95
N LYS A 195 -13.87 -7.85 1.30
CA LYS A 195 -13.07 -7.14 0.30
C LYS A 195 -12.09 -8.06 -0.41
N ALA A 196 -11.50 -9.01 0.31
CA ALA A 196 -10.60 -9.99 -0.31
C ALA A 196 -11.32 -10.76 -1.43
N GLN A 197 -12.54 -11.23 -1.18
CA GLN A 197 -13.38 -11.89 -2.19
C GLN A 197 -13.76 -10.96 -3.33
N GLU A 198 -14.15 -9.71 -3.04
CA GLU A 198 -14.51 -8.74 -4.08
C GLU A 198 -13.37 -8.56 -5.10
N TYR A 199 -12.14 -8.31 -4.62
CA TYR A 199 -10.98 -8.12 -5.51
C TYR A 199 -10.56 -9.41 -6.22
N ALA A 200 -10.65 -10.56 -5.54
CA ALA A 200 -10.30 -11.84 -6.13
C ALA A 200 -11.28 -12.25 -7.25
N LEU A 201 -12.58 -12.02 -7.06
CA LEU A 201 -13.60 -12.27 -8.08
C LEU A 201 -13.43 -11.34 -9.28
N ARG A 202 -13.21 -10.03 -9.04
CA ARG A 202 -12.89 -9.07 -10.10
C ARG A 202 -11.66 -9.48 -10.91
N ALA A 203 -10.61 -9.96 -10.25
CA ALA A 203 -9.42 -10.46 -10.93
C ALA A 203 -9.74 -11.66 -11.83
N PHE A 204 -10.57 -12.59 -11.33
CA PHE A 204 -10.94 -13.81 -12.03
C PHE A 204 -11.83 -13.56 -13.24
N ASP A 205 -12.84 -12.70 -13.09
CA ASP A 205 -13.77 -12.34 -14.17
C ASP A 205 -13.02 -11.63 -15.29
N LEU A 206 -12.16 -10.66 -14.96
CA LEU A 206 -11.33 -9.97 -15.95
C LEU A 206 -10.35 -10.92 -16.65
N ALA A 207 -9.81 -11.92 -15.94
CA ALA A 207 -8.93 -12.93 -16.55
C ALA A 207 -9.68 -13.87 -17.53
N LYS A 208 -10.95 -14.15 -17.26
CA LYS A 208 -11.82 -14.92 -18.16
C LYS A 208 -12.21 -14.11 -19.40
N GLU A 209 -12.63 -12.87 -19.22
CA GLU A 209 -13.01 -11.97 -20.32
C GLU A 209 -11.86 -11.79 -21.31
N GLN A 210 -10.65 -11.65 -20.79
CA GLN A 210 -9.44 -11.43 -21.59
C GLN A 210 -8.78 -12.71 -22.10
N LYS A 211 -9.42 -13.88 -21.87
CA LYS A 211 -8.95 -15.21 -22.31
C LYS A 211 -7.49 -15.48 -21.97
N LEU A 212 -7.07 -15.08 -20.76
CA LEU A 212 -5.72 -15.33 -20.28
C LEU A 212 -5.41 -16.81 -20.15
N SER A 213 -4.12 -17.13 -20.00
CA SER A 213 -3.67 -18.51 -19.94
C SER A 213 -4.28 -19.24 -18.74
N VAL A 214 -4.48 -20.55 -18.87
CA VAL A 214 -4.98 -21.42 -17.79
C VAL A 214 -4.13 -21.27 -16.52
N ARG A 215 -2.82 -21.04 -16.66
CA ARG A 215 -1.91 -20.82 -15.54
C ARG A 215 -2.23 -19.55 -14.74
N GLU A 216 -2.54 -18.45 -15.43
CA GLU A 216 -2.89 -17.18 -14.79
C GLU A 216 -4.23 -17.27 -14.08
N GLN A 217 -5.20 -17.95 -14.71
CA GLN A 217 -6.52 -18.22 -14.12
C GLN A 217 -6.41 -19.11 -12.87
N ASN A 218 -5.59 -20.16 -12.93
CA ASN A 218 -5.35 -21.05 -11.78
C ASN A 218 -4.72 -20.29 -10.60
N SER A 219 -3.75 -19.41 -10.86
CA SER A 219 -3.14 -18.62 -9.79
C SER A 219 -4.12 -17.65 -9.11
N ILE A 220 -5.15 -17.19 -9.80
CA ILE A 220 -6.24 -16.40 -9.19
C ILE A 220 -7.18 -17.30 -8.40
N GLN A 221 -7.49 -18.49 -8.94
CA GLN A 221 -8.31 -19.48 -8.28
C GLN A 221 -7.68 -19.97 -6.96
N ASP A 222 -6.35 -20.08 -6.90
CA ASP A 222 -5.63 -20.43 -5.68
C ASP A 222 -5.87 -19.38 -4.57
N VAL A 223 -5.87 -18.09 -4.92
CA VAL A 223 -6.20 -16.99 -3.98
C VAL A 223 -7.66 -17.08 -3.54
N LEU A 224 -8.60 -17.35 -4.45
CA LEU A 224 -10.01 -17.55 -4.09
C LEU A 224 -10.23 -18.74 -3.14
N ASN A 225 -9.53 -19.85 -3.38
CA ASN A 225 -9.60 -21.03 -2.53
C ASN A 225 -9.03 -20.76 -1.13
N LEU A 226 -7.93 -20.00 -1.05
CA LEU A 226 -7.33 -19.56 0.21
C LEU A 226 -8.33 -18.75 1.05
N ILE A 227 -9.01 -17.79 0.43
CA ILE A 227 -10.01 -16.94 1.10
C ILE A 227 -11.23 -17.77 1.55
N SER A 228 -11.72 -18.67 0.68
CA SER A 228 -12.93 -19.46 0.93
C SER A 228 -12.76 -20.56 2.00
N ALA A 229 -11.56 -21.15 2.09
CA ALA A 229 -11.26 -22.18 3.09
C ALA A 229 -11.36 -21.65 4.54
N GLU A 230 -11.21 -20.34 4.71
CA GLU A 230 -11.25 -19.66 5.99
C GLU A 230 -12.69 -19.31 6.43
N GLU A 231 -13.56 -18.95 5.47
CA GLU A 231 -14.98 -18.71 5.73
C GLU A 231 -15.76 -19.97 6.09
N ALA A 232 -15.38 -21.12 5.54
CA ALA A 232 -15.97 -22.42 5.87
C ALA A 232 -15.72 -22.86 7.33
N HIS A 233 -14.79 -22.20 8.03
CA HIS A 233 -14.60 -22.38 9.45
C HIS A 233 -14.69 -21.06 10.22
N PRO A 234 -15.89 -20.50 10.40
CA PRO A 234 -16.08 -19.19 10.98
C PRO A 234 -15.41 -19.09 12.35
N ILE A 235 -14.70 -17.99 12.58
CA ILE A 235 -14.18 -17.60 13.89
C ILE A 235 -15.40 -17.29 14.76
N THR A 236 -15.90 -18.28 15.50
CA THR A 236 -16.83 -18.00 16.59
C THR A 236 -16.06 -17.24 17.67
N GLN A 237 -16.25 -15.92 17.72
CA GLN A 237 -15.82 -15.13 18.86
C GLN A 237 -16.46 -15.72 20.14
N PRO A 238 -15.70 -15.93 21.23
CA PRO A 238 -16.33 -16.18 22.51
C PRO A 238 -17.14 -14.92 22.91
N PRO A 239 -18.37 -15.07 23.42
CA PRO A 239 -19.15 -13.92 23.86
C PRO A 239 -18.51 -13.32 25.11
N GLY A 240 -17.91 -12.14 24.98
CA GLY A 240 -17.49 -11.33 26.13
C GLY A 240 -16.09 -10.74 26.02
N SER A 241 -15.95 -9.66 25.24
CA SER A 241 -14.94 -8.63 25.53
C SER A 241 -15.47 -7.29 25.03
N SER A 242 -16.38 -6.71 25.80
CA SER A 242 -16.85 -5.35 25.61
C SER A 242 -15.69 -4.37 25.84
N ARG A 243 -15.00 -3.96 24.77
CA ARG A 243 -14.01 -2.87 24.81
C ARG A 243 -14.69 -1.48 24.75
N TRP A 244 -15.80 -1.32 25.49
CA TRP A 244 -16.46 -0.03 25.72
C TRP A 244 -17.01 0.02 27.15
N GLY A 245 -16.19 0.56 28.03
CA GLY A 245 -16.47 0.91 29.42
C GLY A 245 -15.13 1.35 29.98
N LEU A 246 -14.87 2.62 30.26
CA LEU A 246 -15.54 3.55 31.15
C LEU A 246 -15.29 4.97 30.58
N VAL A 247 -16.10 6.00 30.81
CA VAL A 247 -16.05 6.83 32.03
C VAL A 247 -17.33 7.69 32.08
N LYS A 248 -18.06 7.64 33.20
CA LYS A 248 -18.63 8.84 33.82
C LYS A 248 -18.34 8.76 35.31
N GLY A 249 -17.41 9.61 35.75
CA GLY A 249 -17.13 9.84 37.15
C GLY A 249 -18.23 10.70 37.78
N SER A 250 -18.60 10.32 39.00
CA SER A 250 -19.16 11.17 40.04
C SER A 250 -18.04 11.85 40.81
#